data_AF-A0A444J8L5-F1
#
_entry.id   AF-A0A444J8L5-F1
#
_cell.length_a   1.000
_cell.length_b   1.000
_cell.length_c   1.000
_cell.angle_alpha   90.00
_cell.angle_beta   90.00
_cell.angle_gamma   90.00
#
_symmetry.space_group_name_H-M   'P 1'
#
loop_
_entity.id
_entity.type
_entity.pdbx_description
1 polymer ?
#
loop_
_entity_poly.entity_id
_entity_poly.type
_entity_poly.pdbx_seq_one_letter_code
_entity_poly.pdbx_strand_id
1 'polypeptide(L)'
;LKKCGYQGVHLGGANLQFKDIAYVLDRVEQLDREGIPDNAGYDFPVPGTWYYFQHPLPGDKGNMTTEPLALGTVLGTTWMHKLGHTLLFTNQYVTGKLFARFCLFCARERRRLNILLWLEKTIKRQVYNCQMCGECTLSHSAFLCPQWHCPKRLINGPCGGSNQGRCEVHPERLCFWVRVYNRLDNQTSLASLADTPHLSPKDWQREKTSSWVNFFSDQQKEEN
;
A
#
# COMPACT_ATOMS: atom_id res chain seq x y z
N LEU A 1 -8.54 -13.51 14.10
CA LEU A 1 -7.29 -12.99 13.46
C LEU A 1 -6.02 -13.55 14.10
N LYS A 2 -5.76 -13.35 15.41
CA LYS A 2 -4.58 -13.92 16.10
C LYS A 2 -4.48 -15.45 15.96
N LYS A 3 -5.59 -16.17 16.17
CA LYS A 3 -5.70 -17.63 15.97
C LYS A 3 -5.56 -18.07 14.51
N CYS A 4 -5.70 -17.16 13.55
CA CYS A 4 -5.57 -17.44 12.11
C CYS A 4 -4.16 -17.11 11.59
N GLY A 5 -3.18 -16.86 12.46
CA GLY A 5 -1.78 -16.60 12.08
C GLY A 5 -1.46 -15.15 11.69
N TYR A 6 -2.41 -14.22 11.79
CA TYR A 6 -2.13 -12.81 11.51
C TYR A 6 -1.30 -12.16 12.63
N GLN A 7 -0.28 -11.39 12.25
CA GLN A 7 0.63 -10.71 13.19
C GLN A 7 0.05 -9.45 13.82
N GLY A 8 -1.01 -8.88 13.22
CA GLY A 8 -1.63 -7.65 13.71
C GLY A 8 -2.86 -7.26 12.90
N VAL A 9 -3.49 -6.16 13.29
CA VAL A 9 -4.64 -5.56 12.61
C VAL A 9 -4.44 -4.06 12.50
N HIS A 10 -4.79 -3.49 11.35
CA HIS A 10 -4.86 -2.04 11.18
C HIS A 10 -6.32 -1.60 11.33
N LEU A 11 -6.61 -0.84 12.39
CA LEU A 11 -7.93 -0.24 12.61
C LEU A 11 -7.91 1.20 12.11
N GLY A 12 -8.72 1.49 11.09
CA GLY A 12 -8.82 2.82 10.50
C GLY A 12 -10.11 2.97 9.68
N GLY A 13 -10.69 4.16 9.69
CA GLY A 13 -11.92 4.46 8.98
C GLY A 13 -12.32 5.93 9.13
N ALA A 14 -13.16 6.42 8.21
CA ALA A 14 -13.77 7.73 8.39
C ALA A 14 -14.65 7.70 9.65
N ASN A 15 -14.49 8.70 10.52
CA ASN A 15 -15.22 8.84 11.80
C ASN A 15 -14.89 7.85 12.92
N LEU A 16 -13.82 7.05 12.82
CA LEU A 16 -13.41 6.14 13.89
C LEU A 16 -13.02 6.92 15.17
N GLN A 17 -13.73 6.69 16.27
CA GLN A 17 -13.47 7.31 17.57
C GLN A 17 -12.72 6.36 18.50
N PHE A 18 -12.05 6.91 19.53
CA PHE A 18 -11.37 6.09 20.54
C PHE A 18 -12.31 5.12 21.27
N LYS A 19 -13.58 5.48 21.45
CA LYS A 19 -14.60 4.59 22.04
C LYS A 19 -14.87 3.36 21.17
N ASP A 20 -14.82 3.51 19.85
CA ASP A 20 -15.08 2.41 18.92
C ASP A 20 -13.89 1.43 18.95
N ILE A 21 -12.68 1.97 19.06
CA ILE A 21 -11.46 1.18 19.25
C ILE A 21 -11.51 0.43 20.58
N ALA A 22 -11.86 1.11 21.68
CA ALA A 22 -11.99 0.48 22.99
C ALA A 22 -13.01 -0.68 22.97
N TYR A 23 -14.18 -0.44 22.38
CA TYR A 23 -15.20 -1.49 22.20
C TYR A 23 -14.68 -2.71 21.44
N VAL A 24 -13.93 -2.49 20.34
CA VAL A 24 -13.33 -3.59 19.57
C VAL A 24 -12.32 -4.37 20.41
N LEU A 25 -11.46 -3.67 21.17
CA LEU A 25 -10.46 -4.31 22.04
C LEU A 25 -11.12 -5.13 23.17
N ASP A 26 -12.12 -4.56 23.84
CA ASP A 26 -12.88 -5.23 24.90
C ASP A 26 -13.57 -6.49 24.36
N ARG A 27 -14.17 -6.40 23.17
CA ARG A 27 -14.83 -7.54 22.53
C ARG A 27 -13.84 -8.64 22.13
N VAL A 28 -12.63 -8.27 21.71
CA VAL A 28 -11.55 -9.23 21.42
C VAL A 28 -11.15 -9.97 22.69
N GLU A 29 -10.96 -9.29 23.82
CA GLU A 29 -10.63 -9.94 25.10
C GLU A 29 -11.75 -10.85 25.62
N GLN A 30 -13.00 -10.46 25.39
CA GLN A 30 -14.15 -11.29 25.73
C GLN A 30 -14.18 -12.56 24.89
N LEU A 31 -14.05 -12.45 23.56
CA LEU A 31 -14.05 -13.59 22.65
C LEU A 31 -12.84 -14.51 22.81
N ASP A 32 -11.70 -14.00 23.27
CA ASP A 32 -10.55 -14.84 23.58
C ASP A 32 -10.80 -15.75 24.79
N ARG A 33 -11.57 -15.25 25.78
CA ARG A 33 -12.01 -16.00 26.97
C ARG A 33 -13.15 -16.97 26.70
N GLU A 34 -14.19 -16.50 26.01
CA GLU A 34 -15.42 -17.27 25.77
C GLU A 34 -15.29 -18.27 24.62
N GLY A 35 -14.28 -18.11 23.77
CA GLY A 35 -14.21 -18.81 22.50
C GLY A 35 -15.07 -18.14 21.43
N ILE A 36 -14.69 -18.33 20.17
CA ILE A 36 -15.48 -17.81 19.06
C ILE A 36 -16.57 -18.84 18.75
N PRO A 37 -17.86 -18.47 18.72
CA PRO A 37 -18.93 -19.41 18.40
C PRO A 37 -18.71 -20.07 17.04
N ASP A 38 -18.93 -21.37 16.93
CA ASP A 38 -18.75 -22.14 15.68
C ASP A 38 -19.66 -21.65 14.54
N ASN A 39 -20.75 -20.97 14.90
CA ASN A 39 -21.76 -20.40 14.01
C ASN A 39 -21.64 -18.87 13.87
N ALA A 40 -20.53 -18.26 14.29
CA ALA A 40 -20.31 -16.84 14.06
C ALA A 40 -20.26 -16.58 12.55
N GLY A 41 -21.30 -15.94 12.01
CA GLY A 41 -21.25 -15.41 10.66
C GLY A 41 -20.15 -14.35 10.59
N TYR A 42 -19.05 -14.66 9.90
CA TYR A 42 -17.95 -13.72 9.69
C TYR A 42 -18.17 -12.78 8.51
N ASP A 43 -19.35 -12.87 7.92
CA ASP A 43 -19.72 -12.08 6.76
C ASP A 43 -20.97 -11.28 7.06
N PHE A 44 -20.91 -10.02 6.65
CA PHE A 44 -21.93 -9.03 6.91
C PHE A 44 -22.31 -8.42 5.55
N PRO A 45 -23.00 -9.19 4.68
CA PRO A 45 -23.34 -8.72 3.36
C PRO A 45 -24.34 -7.56 3.47
N VAL A 46 -24.01 -6.45 2.83
CA VAL A 46 -24.84 -5.27 2.68
C VAL A 46 -25.72 -5.49 1.45
N PRO A 47 -27.05 -5.47 1.58
CA PRO A 47 -27.97 -5.68 0.46
C PRO A 47 -27.66 -4.75 -0.72
N GLY A 48 -27.69 -5.31 -1.93
CA GLY A 48 -27.40 -4.56 -3.17
C GLY A 48 -25.91 -4.28 -3.43
N THR A 49 -24.99 -4.82 -2.62
CA THR A 49 -23.54 -4.70 -2.84
C THR A 49 -23.01 -5.88 -3.64
N TRP A 50 -22.10 -5.61 -4.58
CA TRP A 50 -21.41 -6.66 -5.32
C TRP A 50 -20.24 -7.21 -4.49
N TYR A 51 -20.19 -8.53 -4.33
CA TYR A 51 -19.13 -9.25 -3.64
C TYR A 51 -18.33 -10.09 -4.63
N TYR A 52 -17.00 -9.96 -4.59
CA TYR A 52 -16.12 -10.80 -5.41
C TYR A 52 -16.15 -12.26 -4.93
N PHE A 53 -16.05 -12.46 -3.62
CA PHE A 53 -16.29 -13.75 -2.99
C PHE A 53 -17.79 -13.84 -2.68
N GLN A 54 -18.54 -14.48 -3.58
CA GLN A 54 -19.96 -14.71 -3.35
C GLN A 54 -20.12 -15.73 -2.23
N HIS A 55 -21.09 -15.48 -1.35
CA HIS A 55 -21.56 -16.48 -0.43
C HIS A 55 -22.04 -17.72 -1.18
N PRO A 56 -21.65 -18.94 -0.75
CA PRO A 56 -22.33 -20.13 -1.24
C PRO A 56 -23.77 -20.07 -0.75
N LEU A 57 -24.68 -19.65 -1.64
CA LEU A 57 -26.11 -19.81 -1.43
C LEU A 57 -26.43 -21.31 -1.48
N PRO A 58 -27.33 -21.83 -0.61
CA PRO A 58 -27.68 -23.25 -0.64
C PRO A 58 -28.24 -23.61 -2.02
N GLY A 59 -27.51 -24.45 -2.77
CA GLY A 59 -27.92 -24.94 -4.09
C GLY A 59 -27.25 -24.26 -5.29
N ASP A 60 -26.38 -23.26 -5.09
CA ASP A 60 -25.69 -22.61 -6.20
C ASP A 60 -24.44 -23.42 -6.61
N LYS A 61 -24.53 -24.12 -7.75
CA LYS A 61 -23.36 -24.72 -8.43
C LYS A 61 -22.71 -23.67 -9.34
N GLY A 62 -22.41 -22.51 -8.78
CA GLY A 62 -21.86 -21.39 -9.52
C GLY A 62 -20.55 -21.76 -10.18
N ASN A 63 -20.58 -21.99 -11.50
CA ASN A 63 -19.37 -21.98 -12.31
C ASN A 63 -18.81 -20.56 -12.20
N MET A 64 -17.74 -20.42 -11.43
CA MET A 64 -17.06 -19.16 -11.21
C MET A 64 -16.38 -18.75 -12.53
N THR A 65 -17.12 -18.06 -13.39
CA THR A 65 -16.55 -17.39 -14.56
C THR A 65 -15.75 -16.21 -14.04
N THR A 66 -14.46 -16.43 -13.79
CA THR A 66 -13.52 -15.33 -13.61
C THR A 66 -13.46 -14.58 -14.94
N GLU A 67 -14.17 -13.45 -15.03
CA GLU A 67 -13.95 -12.51 -16.12
C GLU A 67 -12.46 -12.18 -16.15
N PRO A 68 -11.76 -12.45 -17.27
CA PRO A 68 -10.34 -12.17 -17.35
C PRO A 68 -10.14 -10.66 -17.17
N LEU A 69 -9.29 -10.30 -16.20
CA LEU A 69 -8.90 -8.91 -16.01
C LEU A 69 -8.16 -8.45 -17.28
N ALA A 70 -8.81 -7.63 -18.10
CA ALA A 70 -8.15 -6.99 -19.23
C ALA A 70 -7.04 -6.08 -18.68
N LEU A 71 -5.76 -6.43 -18.93
CA LEU A 71 -4.63 -5.59 -18.55
C LEU A 71 -4.77 -4.20 -19.20
N GLY A 72 -4.39 -3.17 -18.43
CA GLY A 72 -4.50 -1.79 -18.91
C GLY A 72 -3.60 -1.51 -20.11
N THR A 73 -4.09 -0.63 -20.96
CA THR A 73 -3.57 -0.30 -22.29
C THR A 73 -2.49 0.79 -22.30
N VAL A 74 -2.06 1.29 -21.14
CA VAL A 74 -1.18 2.48 -21.05
C VAL A 74 0.29 2.07 -20.92
N LEU A 75 0.85 1.54 -22.00
CA LEU A 75 2.29 1.27 -22.09
C LEU A 75 3.12 2.56 -21.98
N GLY A 76 4.27 2.45 -21.30
CA GLY A 76 5.35 3.43 -21.42
C GLY A 76 5.33 4.62 -20.46
N THR A 77 4.41 4.72 -19.50
CA THR A 77 4.43 5.85 -18.53
C THR A 77 5.38 5.65 -17.35
N THR A 78 5.82 4.43 -17.04
CA THR A 78 6.65 4.16 -15.85
C THR A 78 8.14 4.00 -16.12
N TRP A 79 8.59 3.90 -17.38
CA TRP A 79 9.96 3.46 -17.69
C TRP A 79 11.04 4.39 -17.14
N MET A 80 10.87 5.71 -17.27
CA MET A 80 11.80 6.71 -16.73
C MET A 80 11.91 6.60 -15.21
N HIS A 81 10.78 6.35 -14.55
CA HIS A 81 10.73 6.20 -13.11
C HIS A 81 11.39 4.90 -12.65
N LYS A 82 11.17 3.79 -13.37
CA LYS A 82 11.87 2.51 -13.14
C LYS A 82 13.37 2.69 -13.30
N LEU A 83 13.82 3.33 -14.39
CA LEU A 83 15.23 3.59 -14.65
C LEU A 83 15.85 4.45 -13.54
N GLY A 84 15.22 5.56 -13.17
CA GLY A 84 15.70 6.42 -12.09
C GLY A 84 15.76 5.71 -10.74
N HIS A 85 14.75 4.87 -10.44
CA HIS A 85 14.75 4.05 -9.24
C HIS A 85 15.89 3.02 -9.26
N THR A 86 16.09 2.33 -10.38
CA THR A 86 17.17 1.36 -10.55
C THR A 86 18.55 2.02 -10.39
N LEU A 87 18.77 3.17 -11.01
CA LEU A 87 20.07 3.86 -10.94
C LEU A 87 20.39 4.42 -9.55
N LEU A 88 19.39 4.86 -8.79
CA LEU A 88 19.62 5.57 -7.52
C LEU A 88 19.39 4.71 -6.27
N PHE A 89 18.47 3.73 -6.32
CA PHE A 89 18.01 2.96 -5.16
C PHE A 89 18.35 1.47 -5.23
N THR A 90 19.18 1.04 -6.19
CA THR A 90 19.73 -0.32 -6.20
C THR A 90 21.25 -0.31 -6.02
N ASN A 91 21.75 -1.30 -5.28
CA ASN A 91 23.19 -1.47 -5.03
C ASN A 91 23.97 -2.05 -6.23
N GLN A 92 23.26 -2.38 -7.32
CA GLN A 92 23.84 -2.94 -8.54
C GLN A 92 24.71 -1.91 -9.28
N TYR A 93 24.40 -0.62 -9.18
CA TYR A 93 25.10 0.46 -9.89
C TYR A 93 25.93 1.34 -8.94
N VAL A 94 27.04 1.86 -9.45
CA VAL A 94 27.90 2.80 -8.71
C VAL A 94 27.14 4.08 -8.35
N THR A 95 26.22 4.52 -9.22
CA THR A 95 25.34 5.67 -8.96
C THR A 95 24.50 5.49 -7.71
N GLY A 96 23.99 4.28 -7.46
CA GLY A 96 23.22 3.97 -6.25
C GLY A 96 24.09 4.06 -4.99
N LYS A 97 25.30 3.50 -5.03
CA LYS A 97 26.27 3.58 -3.92
C LYS A 97 26.71 5.03 -3.62
N LEU A 98 26.93 5.82 -4.66
CA LEU A 98 27.28 7.24 -4.51
C LEU A 98 26.10 8.04 -3.94
N PHE A 99 24.89 7.78 -4.42
CA PHE A 99 23.69 8.44 -3.92
C PHE A 99 23.39 8.07 -2.46
N ALA A 100 23.56 6.81 -2.08
CA ALA A 100 23.47 6.36 -0.69
C ALA A 100 24.46 7.10 0.21
N ARG A 101 25.75 7.13 -0.17
CA ARG A 101 26.79 7.87 0.55
C ARG A 101 26.46 9.35 0.70
N PHE A 102 25.94 9.97 -0.36
CA PHE A 102 25.51 11.36 -0.33
C PHE A 102 24.36 11.60 0.64
N CYS A 103 23.30 10.77 0.59
CA CYS A 103 22.15 10.89 1.49
C CYS A 103 22.57 10.74 2.97
N LEU A 104 23.39 9.74 3.27
CA LEU A 104 23.89 9.49 4.63
C LEU A 104 24.86 10.59 5.10
N PHE A 105 25.68 11.14 4.20
CA PHE A 105 26.51 12.31 4.49
C PHE A 105 25.65 13.53 4.85
N CYS A 106 24.60 13.81 4.08
CA CYS A 106 23.64 14.88 4.37
C CYS A 106 22.94 14.67 5.72
N ALA A 107 22.62 13.42 6.08
CA ALA A 107 21.95 13.10 7.35
C ALA A 107 22.79 13.42 8.60
N ARG A 108 24.12 13.48 8.50
CA ARG A 108 25.03 13.76 9.64
C ARG A 108 24.95 15.18 10.17
N GLU A 109 24.42 16.13 9.41
CA GLU A 109 24.37 17.54 9.81
C GLU A 109 23.00 18.15 9.52
N ARG A 110 22.42 18.85 10.51
CA ARG A 110 21.06 19.39 10.41
C ARG A 110 20.86 20.31 9.20
N ARG A 111 21.84 21.16 8.88
CA ARG A 111 21.76 22.09 7.74
C ARG A 111 21.67 21.33 6.41
N ARG A 112 22.56 20.36 6.19
CA ARG A 112 22.58 19.54 4.97
C ARG A 112 21.32 18.68 4.83
N LEU A 113 20.86 18.09 5.94
CA LEU A 113 19.62 17.33 5.96
C LEU A 113 18.42 18.20 5.57
N ASN A 114 18.32 19.42 6.09
CA ASN A 114 17.22 20.32 5.74
C ASN A 114 17.23 20.71 4.25
N ILE A 115 18.42 20.92 3.66
CA ILE A 115 18.56 21.18 2.22
C ILE A 115 18.11 19.94 1.41
N LEU A 116 18.56 18.74 1.80
CA LEU A 116 18.17 17.50 1.15
C LEU A 116 16.65 17.29 1.23
N LEU A 117 16.05 17.51 2.41
CA LEU A 117 14.61 17.41 2.63
C LEU A 117 13.83 18.38 1.75
N TRP A 118 14.30 19.63 1.62
CA TRP A 118 13.67 20.62 0.76
C TRP A 118 13.71 20.19 -0.71
N LEU A 119 14.87 19.71 -1.18
CA LEU A 119 15.04 19.18 -2.54
C LEU A 119 14.14 17.96 -2.78
N GLU A 120 14.20 16.96 -1.90
CA GLU A 120 13.37 15.76 -1.98
C GLU A 120 11.89 16.11 -2.05
N LYS A 121 11.42 16.97 -1.13
CA LYS A 121 10.02 17.41 -1.08
C LYS A 121 9.62 18.10 -2.36
N THR A 122 10.43 19.01 -2.87
CA THR A 122 10.13 19.78 -4.08
C THR A 122 10.04 18.85 -5.29
N ILE A 123 11.06 18.03 -5.52
CA ILE A 123 11.11 17.09 -6.65
C ILE A 123 9.94 16.10 -6.57
N LYS A 124 9.75 15.44 -5.42
CA LYS A 124 8.72 14.40 -5.29
C LYS A 124 7.31 14.97 -5.30
N ARG A 125 7.09 16.21 -4.85
CA ARG A 125 5.78 16.85 -4.94
C ARG A 125 5.41 17.14 -6.39
N GLN A 126 6.34 17.68 -7.18
CA GLN A 126 6.09 17.98 -8.60
C GLN A 126 5.88 16.71 -9.43
N VAL A 127 6.69 15.67 -9.18
CA VAL A 127 6.63 14.45 -10.00
C VAL A 127 5.53 13.48 -9.55
N TYR A 128 5.29 13.33 -8.24
CA TYR A 128 4.43 12.25 -7.71
C TYR A 128 3.28 12.72 -6.80
N ASN A 129 3.11 14.02 -6.59
CA ASN A 129 2.21 14.58 -5.56
C ASN A 129 2.52 14.04 -4.14
N CYS A 130 3.81 13.86 -3.85
CA CYS A 130 4.29 13.29 -2.60
C CYS A 130 3.77 14.03 -1.36
N GLN A 131 3.34 13.25 -0.35
CA GLN A 131 2.87 13.72 0.96
C GLN A 131 3.92 13.59 2.06
N MET A 132 5.18 13.31 1.72
CA MET A 132 6.30 13.15 2.66
C MET A 132 6.00 12.13 3.78
N CYS A 133 5.61 10.92 3.40
CA CYS A 133 5.28 9.85 4.34
C CYS A 133 6.48 9.22 5.06
N GLY A 134 7.71 9.61 4.74
CA GLY A 134 8.93 9.06 5.36
C GLY A 134 9.35 7.70 4.85
N GLU A 135 8.40 6.90 4.36
CA GLU A 135 8.63 5.56 3.80
C GLU A 135 7.99 5.49 2.40
N CYS A 136 8.82 5.45 1.37
CA CYS A 136 8.38 5.64 -0.01
C CYS A 136 8.11 4.29 -0.68
N THR A 137 6.85 4.01 -1.04
CA THR A 137 6.43 2.76 -1.68
C THR A 137 6.13 2.89 -3.18
N LEU A 138 6.62 3.95 -3.83
CA LEU A 138 6.29 4.27 -5.23
C LEU A 138 6.66 3.15 -6.21
N SER A 139 7.78 2.45 -5.98
CA SER A 139 8.23 1.32 -6.80
C SER A 139 7.22 0.17 -6.82
N HIS A 140 6.51 -0.04 -5.70
CA HIS A 140 5.49 -1.09 -5.56
C HIS A 140 4.13 -0.70 -6.13
N SER A 141 3.88 0.59 -6.35
CA SER A 141 2.58 1.12 -6.78
C SER A 141 2.63 1.76 -8.17
N ALA A 142 3.45 1.22 -9.08
CA ALA A 142 3.63 1.74 -10.45
C ALA A 142 3.88 3.26 -10.50
N PHE A 143 4.65 3.76 -9.53
CA PHE A 143 5.01 5.17 -9.35
C PHE A 143 3.82 6.12 -9.15
N LEU A 144 2.71 5.61 -8.61
CA LEU A 144 1.59 6.41 -8.11
C LEU A 144 1.67 6.52 -6.59
N CYS A 145 1.68 7.73 -6.04
CA CYS A 145 1.68 7.91 -4.58
C CYS A 145 0.34 7.51 -3.96
N PRO A 146 0.27 6.47 -3.10
CA PRO A 146 -0.97 6.03 -2.45
C PRO A 146 -1.50 7.08 -1.46
N GLN A 147 -0.61 7.84 -0.84
CA GLN A 147 -0.96 8.87 0.16
C GLN A 147 -1.75 10.03 -0.45
N TRP A 148 -1.58 10.29 -1.75
CA TRP A 148 -2.31 11.33 -2.47
C TRP A 148 -3.54 10.78 -3.20
N HIS A 149 -3.38 9.65 -3.89
CA HIS A 149 -4.39 9.17 -4.82
C HIS A 149 -5.42 8.21 -4.21
N CYS A 150 -5.16 7.67 -3.01
CA CYS A 150 -6.10 6.82 -2.30
C CYS A 150 -6.65 7.58 -1.07
N PRO A 151 -7.97 7.74 -0.93
CA PRO A 151 -8.55 8.42 0.23
C PRO A 151 -8.25 7.65 1.53
N LYS A 152 -8.10 6.33 1.43
CA LYS A 152 -7.72 5.44 2.53
C LYS A 152 -6.21 5.37 2.78
N ARG A 153 -5.39 5.96 1.90
CA ARG A 153 -3.91 5.98 1.99
C ARG A 153 -3.25 4.59 2.20
N LEU A 154 -3.92 3.53 1.75
CA LEU A 154 -3.47 2.15 1.90
C LEU A 154 -2.28 1.86 0.98
N ILE A 155 -1.23 1.28 1.57
CA ILE A 155 -0.02 0.82 0.86
C ILE A 155 -0.15 -0.63 0.39
N ASN A 156 -0.99 -1.41 1.05
CA ASN A 156 -1.40 -2.76 0.64
C ASN A 156 -2.87 -2.72 0.23
N GLY A 157 -3.23 -3.31 -0.90
CA GLY A 157 -4.62 -3.43 -1.33
C GLY A 157 -4.79 -4.48 -2.41
N PRO A 158 -5.96 -4.54 -3.08
CA PRO A 158 -7.10 -3.62 -2.99
C PRO A 158 -7.85 -3.65 -1.65
N CYS A 159 -8.63 -2.60 -1.37
CA CYS A 159 -9.33 -2.42 -0.08
C CYS A 159 -10.74 -3.02 0.00
N GLY A 160 -11.18 -3.77 -1.02
CA GLY A 160 -12.54 -4.29 -1.16
C GLY A 160 -13.62 -3.25 -1.52
N GLY A 161 -13.44 -1.99 -1.12
CA GLY A 161 -14.37 -0.87 -1.37
C GLY A 161 -14.35 -0.29 -2.78
N SER A 162 -14.19 -1.11 -3.82
CA SER A 162 -14.26 -0.64 -5.21
C SER A 162 -15.42 -1.30 -5.94
N ASN A 163 -16.25 -0.51 -6.61
CA ASN A 163 -17.39 -0.98 -7.39
C ASN A 163 -17.16 -0.68 -8.86
N GLN A 164 -17.24 -1.69 -9.74
CA GLN A 164 -17.01 -1.54 -11.19
C GLN A 164 -15.74 -0.73 -11.52
N GLY A 165 -14.66 -0.99 -10.77
CA GLY A 165 -13.37 -0.31 -10.92
C GLY A 165 -13.29 1.13 -10.39
N ARG A 166 -14.37 1.66 -9.80
CA ARG A 166 -14.45 3.01 -9.20
C ARG A 166 -14.26 2.97 -7.69
N CYS A 167 -13.85 4.09 -7.10
CA CYS A 167 -13.65 4.21 -5.65
C CYS A 167 -14.98 4.41 -4.92
N GLU A 168 -15.23 3.72 -3.79
CA GLU A 168 -16.45 3.94 -2.99
C GLU A 168 -16.57 5.37 -2.45
N VAL A 169 -15.46 5.99 -2.06
CA VAL A 169 -15.46 7.34 -1.46
C VAL A 169 -15.65 8.41 -2.53
N HIS A 170 -15.19 8.12 -3.74
CA HIS A 170 -15.15 9.04 -4.87
C HIS A 170 -15.59 8.30 -6.15
N PRO A 171 -16.91 8.10 -6.35
CA PRO A 171 -17.44 7.30 -7.45
C PRO A 171 -17.06 7.85 -8.84
N GLU A 172 -16.76 9.14 -8.94
CA GLU A 172 -16.39 9.82 -10.18
C GLU A 172 -15.03 9.36 -10.74
N ARG A 173 -14.15 8.80 -9.91
CA ARG A 173 -12.79 8.40 -10.31
C ARG A 173 -12.54 6.90 -10.20
N LEU A 174 -11.62 6.42 -11.03
CA LEU A 174 -11.10 5.05 -10.94
C LEU A 174 -10.42 4.81 -9.58
N CYS A 175 -10.61 3.62 -9.03
CA CYS A 175 -9.93 3.16 -7.83
C CYS A 175 -8.40 3.25 -8.02
N PHE A 176 -7.69 3.61 -6.95
CA PHE A 176 -6.23 3.69 -6.96
C PHE A 176 -5.58 2.40 -7.48
N TRP A 177 -6.03 1.24 -7.01
CA TRP A 177 -5.46 -0.06 -7.40
C TRP A 177 -5.78 -0.44 -8.84
N VAL A 178 -6.92 -0.02 -9.37
CA VAL A 178 -7.22 -0.14 -10.81
C VAL A 178 -6.27 0.72 -11.64
N ARG A 179 -5.96 1.94 -11.19
CA ARG A 179 -4.98 2.81 -11.86
C ARG A 179 -3.55 2.26 -11.79
N VAL A 180 -3.18 1.63 -10.67
CA VAL A 180 -1.89 0.92 -10.54
C VAL A 180 -1.85 -0.24 -11.51
N TYR A 181 -2.88 -1.10 -11.50
CA TYR A 181 -3.01 -2.24 -12.41
C TYR A 181 -2.89 -1.82 -13.88
N ASN A 182 -3.55 -0.72 -14.26
CA ASN A 182 -3.51 -0.23 -15.63
C ASN A 182 -2.15 0.32 -16.10
N ARG A 183 -1.20 0.50 -15.18
CA ARG A 183 0.18 0.94 -15.46
C ARG A 183 1.20 -0.20 -15.42
N LEU A 184 0.76 -1.42 -15.09
CA LEU A 184 1.62 -2.60 -15.07
C LEU A 184 1.99 -3.02 -16.49
N ASP A 185 3.03 -3.84 -16.60
CA ASP A 185 3.47 -4.37 -17.89
C ASP A 185 2.43 -5.38 -18.42
N ASN A 186 2.25 -5.46 -19.74
CA ASN A 186 1.37 -6.44 -20.39
C ASN A 186 1.73 -7.89 -20.06
N GLN A 187 2.98 -8.14 -19.66
CA GLN A 187 3.44 -9.47 -19.25
C GLN A 187 3.09 -9.81 -17.78
N THR A 188 2.50 -8.86 -17.04
CA THR A 188 2.16 -9.06 -15.63
C THR A 188 1.00 -10.04 -15.51
N SER A 189 1.23 -11.17 -14.84
CA SER A 189 0.21 -12.19 -14.59
C SER A 189 -0.42 -12.02 -13.20
N LEU A 190 -1.63 -12.55 -13.02
CA LEU A 190 -2.27 -12.56 -11.69
C LEU A 190 -1.44 -13.33 -10.66
N ALA A 191 -0.79 -14.41 -11.06
CA ALA A 191 0.15 -15.14 -10.21
C ALA A 191 1.29 -14.22 -9.73
N SER A 192 1.91 -13.47 -10.66
CA SER A 192 3.00 -12.56 -10.29
C SER A 192 2.57 -11.44 -9.32
N LEU A 193 1.29 -11.02 -9.40
CA LEU A 193 0.72 -10.06 -8.45
C LEU A 193 0.44 -10.70 -7.09
N ALA A 194 -0.04 -11.94 -7.07
CA ALA A 194 -0.29 -12.69 -5.84
C ALA A 194 1.01 -13.01 -5.08
N ASP A 195 2.10 -13.24 -5.81
CA ASP A 195 3.42 -13.54 -5.26
C ASP A 195 4.17 -12.29 -4.75
N THR A 196 3.62 -11.09 -4.95
CA THR A 196 4.26 -9.85 -4.51
C THR A 196 4.26 -9.77 -2.97
N PRO A 197 5.41 -9.49 -2.33
CA PRO A 197 5.48 -9.44 -0.87
C PRO A 197 4.58 -8.33 -0.32
N HIS A 198 3.88 -8.64 0.77
CA HIS A 198 3.14 -7.66 1.54
C HIS A 198 4.10 -6.64 2.17
N LEU A 199 3.79 -5.35 2.02
CA LEU A 199 4.58 -4.29 2.62
C LEU A 199 4.29 -4.20 4.12
N SER A 200 5.31 -3.92 4.91
CA SER A 200 5.13 -3.61 6.33
C SER A 200 4.20 -2.42 6.52
N PRO A 201 3.44 -2.36 7.63
CA PRO A 201 2.67 -1.18 7.98
C PRO A 201 3.59 0.05 8.04
N LYS A 202 3.11 1.17 7.51
CA LYS A 202 3.84 2.44 7.54
C LYS A 202 4.13 2.87 8.99
N ASP A 203 5.37 3.25 9.26
CA ASP A 203 5.77 3.90 10.49
C ASP A 203 5.41 5.40 10.45
N TRP A 204 4.39 5.78 11.23
CA TRP A 204 3.92 7.17 11.31
C TRP A 204 4.90 8.10 12.03
N GLN A 205 5.86 7.59 12.82
CA GLN A 205 6.89 8.42 13.45
C GLN A 205 7.85 9.03 12.42
N ARG A 206 7.97 8.40 11.25
CA ARG A 206 8.80 8.86 10.14
C ARG A 206 8.10 9.90 9.26
N GLU A 207 6.86 10.29 9.56
CA GLU A 207 6.16 11.28 8.74
C GLU A 207 6.92 12.61 8.70
N LYS A 208 6.95 13.25 7.52
CA LYS A 208 7.71 14.48 7.21
C LYS A 208 9.25 14.34 7.29
N THR A 209 9.77 13.12 7.43
CA THR A 209 11.21 12.84 7.32
C THR A 209 11.63 12.45 5.89
N SER A 210 12.93 12.28 5.66
CA SER A 210 13.48 12.00 4.32
C SER A 210 13.36 10.52 4.03
N SER A 211 12.57 10.16 3.02
CA SER A 211 12.45 8.76 2.62
C SER A 211 13.68 8.24 1.88
N TRP A 212 14.53 9.12 1.34
CA TRP A 212 15.83 8.72 0.80
C TRP A 212 16.79 8.30 1.91
N VAL A 213 16.91 9.12 2.97
CA VAL A 213 17.78 8.80 4.10
C VAL A 213 17.29 7.56 4.83
N ASN A 214 15.98 7.44 5.10
CA ASN A 214 15.42 6.28 5.78
C ASN A 214 15.69 4.98 5.01
N PHE A 215 15.46 4.99 3.68
CA PHE A 215 15.71 3.83 2.82
C PHE A 215 17.15 3.30 2.96
N PHE A 216 18.16 4.18 2.80
CA PHE A 216 19.55 3.75 2.91
C PHE A 216 19.98 3.43 4.34
N SER A 217 19.39 4.10 5.34
CA SER A 217 19.69 3.82 6.75
C SER A 217 19.16 2.46 7.17
N ASP A 218 18.00 2.04 6.66
CA ASP A 218 17.43 0.72 6.94
C ASP A 218 18.22 -0.38 6.22
N GLN A 219 18.62 -0.18 4.96
CA GLN A 219 19.52 -1.11 4.25
C GLN A 219 20.84 -1.34 5.00
N GLN A 220 21.45 -0.27 5.54
CA GLN A 220 22.68 -0.42 6.35
C GLN A 220 22.46 -1.19 7.64
N LYS A 221 21.27 -1.16 8.24
CA LYS A 221 20.98 -1.93 9.45
C LYS A 221 20.73 -3.40 9.15
N GLU A 222 20.23 -3.72 7.96
CA GLU A 222 20.02 -5.11 7.52
C GLU A 222 21.34 -5.79 7.10
N GLU A 223 22.32 -5.01 6.63
CA GLU A 223 23.65 -5.50 6.22
C GLU A 223 24.65 -5.70 7.38
N ASN A 224 24.38 -5.15 8.57
CA ASN A 224 25.24 -5.23 9.77
C ASN A 224 24.65 -6.15 10.83
#